data_AF-A0A8S2Y186-F1
#
_entry.id   AF-A0A8S2Y186-F1
#
_cell.length_a   1.000
_cell.length_b   1.000
_cell.length_c   1.000
_cell.angle_alpha   90.00
_cell.angle_beta   90.00
_cell.angle_gamma   90.00
#
_symmetry.space_group_name_H-M   'P 1'
#
loop_
_entity.id
_entity.type
_entity.pdbx_description
1 polymer ?
#
loop_
_entity_poly.entity_id
_entity_poly.type
_entity_poly.pdbx_seq_one_letter_code
_entity_poly.pdbx_strand_id
1 'polypeptide(L)' 'MATNVSKHKCVRKKENFLQQFRDEQSRELKQLTATQFMEIWSHYDVD' A
#
# COMPACT_ATOMS: atom_id res chain seq x y z
N MET A 1 11.14 37.65 -13.26
CA MET A 1 11.03 36.54 -14.22
C MET A 1 11.48 35.27 -13.55
N ALA A 2 10.78 34.17 -13.84
CA ALA A 2 10.99 32.78 -13.42
C ALA A 2 10.51 32.38 -12.00
N THR A 3 9.47 31.55 -12.02
CA THR A 3 8.72 30.96 -10.90
C THR A 3 9.34 29.66 -10.38
N ASN A 4 9.22 29.50 -9.06
CA ASN A 4 9.20 28.28 -8.24
C ASN A 4 9.17 26.92 -8.97
N VAL A 5 10.08 26.01 -8.59
CA VAL A 5 9.95 24.57 -8.86
C VAL A 5 10.38 23.77 -7.63
N SER A 6 9.52 23.76 -6.60
CA SER A 6 9.62 22.80 -5.50
C SER A 6 9.36 21.39 -6.02
N LYS A 7 10.45 20.70 -6.38
CA LYS A 7 10.46 19.28 -6.74
C LYS A 7 10.05 18.45 -5.52
N HIS A 8 8.74 18.31 -5.31
CA HIS A 8 8.21 17.30 -4.42
C HIS A 8 8.56 15.95 -5.05
N LYS A 9 9.58 15.29 -4.51
CA LYS A 9 9.81 13.87 -4.77
C LYS A 9 8.56 13.15 -4.25
N CYS A 10 7.60 12.89 -5.14
CA CYS A 10 6.52 11.96 -4.88
C CYS A 10 7.16 10.58 -4.78
N VAL A 11 7.74 10.30 -3.61
CA VAL A 11 8.02 8.93 -3.18
C VAL A 11 6.63 8.33 -3.08
N ARG A 12 6.18 7.72 -4.19
CA ARG A 12 5.12 6.73 -4.14
C ARG A 12 5.66 5.69 -3.19
N LYS A 13 5.32 5.82 -1.91
CA LYS A 13 5.50 4.75 -0.93
C LYS A 13 4.97 3.53 -1.66
N LYS A 14 5.77 2.48 -1.84
CA LYS A 14 5.21 1.16 -2.19
C LYS A 14 4.09 0.98 -1.16
N GLU A 15 2.84 1.19 -1.58
CA GLU A 15 1.72 1.17 -0.66
C GLU A 15 1.77 -0.23 -0.07
N ASN A 16 1.81 -0.33 1.27
CA ASN A 16 1.87 -1.63 1.90
C ASN A 16 0.72 -2.45 1.32
N PHE A 17 1.01 -3.52 0.58
CA PHE A 17 -0.01 -4.28 -0.12
C PHE A 17 -1.08 -4.78 0.86
N LEU A 18 -0.64 -5.14 2.07
CA LEU A 18 -1.49 -5.46 3.22
C LEU A 18 -2.46 -4.34 3.63
N GLN A 19 -2.12 -3.07 3.39
CA GLN A 19 -2.94 -1.90 3.75
C GLN A 19 -4.23 -1.82 2.93
N GLN A 20 -4.25 -2.41 1.72
CA GLN A 20 -5.45 -2.49 0.87
C GLN A 20 -6.52 -3.43 1.46
N PHE A 21 -6.10 -4.33 2.35
CA PHE A 21 -6.98 -5.27 3.05
C PHE A 21 -7.44 -4.75 4.42
N ARG A 22 -7.06 -3.53 4.80
CA ARG A 22 -7.55 -2.87 6.00
C ARG A 22 -8.86 -2.16 5.71
N ASP A 23 -9.71 -2.08 6.73
CA ASP A 23 -10.88 -1.22 6.67
C ASP A 23 -10.48 0.24 6.87
N GLU A 24 -10.95 1.12 5.98
CA GLU A 24 -10.59 2.55 6.01
C GLU A 24 -11.14 3.26 7.25
N GLN A 25 -12.22 2.76 7.84
CA GLN A 25 -12.88 3.40 8.98
C GLN A 25 -12.41 2.84 10.31
N SER A 26 -12.32 1.51 10.46
CA SER A 26 -11.86 0.90 11.72
C SER A 26 -10.34 0.80 11.82
N ARG A 27 -9.62 0.92 10.71
CA ARG A 27 -8.18 0.63 10.59
C ARG A 27 -7.79 -0.80 10.97
N GLU A 28 -8.78 -1.68 11.12
CA GLU A 28 -8.57 -3.10 11.41
C GLU A 28 -8.33 -3.88 10.12
N LEU A 29 -7.60 -4.99 10.24
CA LEU A 29 -7.43 -5.93 9.15
C LEU A 29 -8.77 -6.66 8.93
N LYS A 30 -9.31 -6.61 7.71
CA LYS A 30 -10.52 -7.37 7.39
C LYS A 30 -10.25 -8.87 7.53
N GLN A 31 -11.30 -9.64 7.76
CA GLN A 31 -11.18 -11.10 7.71
C GLN A 31 -10.77 -11.52 6.30
N LEU A 32 -9.54 -12.01 6.20
CA LEU A 32 -8.96 -12.49 4.95
C LEU A 32 -9.40 -13.92 4.71
N THR A 33 -9.84 -14.18 3.49
CA THR A 33 -9.97 -15.56 3.00
C THR A 33 -8.59 -16.17 2.78
N ALA A 34 -8.51 -17.51 2.77
CA ALA A 34 -7.25 -18.22 2.53
C ALA A 34 -6.58 -17.81 1.21
N THR A 35 -7.36 -17.58 0.15
CA THR A 35 -6.86 -17.13 -1.15
C THR A 35 -6.21 -15.74 -1.06
N GLN A 36 -6.86 -14.80 -0.39
CA GLN A 36 -6.33 -13.43 -0.22
C GLN A 36 -5.06 -13.43 0.64
N PHE A 37 -4.98 -14.30 1.64
CA PHE A 37 -3.76 -14.47 2.42
C PHE A 37 -2.61 -14.99 1.56
N MET A 38 -2.86 -15.97 0.68
CA MET A 38 -1.86 -16.49 -0.26
C MET A 38 -1.41 -15.44 -1.27
N GLU A 39 -2.30 -14.59 -1.76
CA GLU A 39 -1.95 -13.46 -2.64
C GLU A 39 -1.04 -12.45 -1.93
N ILE A 40 -1.33 -12.11 -0.67
CA ILE A 40 -0.48 -11.25 0.15
C ILE A 40 0.89 -11.89 0.37
N TRP A 41 0.92 -13.17 0.72
CA TRP A 41 2.16 -13.90 0.96
C TRP A 41 3.03 -13.94 -0.30
N SER A 42 2.44 -14.31 -1.45
CA SER A 42 3.11 -14.33 -2.75
C SER A 42 3.66 -12.96 -3.14
N HIS A 43 2.96 -11.87 -2.81
CA HIS A 43 3.45 -10.52 -3.07
C HIS A 43 4.71 -10.17 -2.28
N TYR A 44 4.81 -10.63 -1.02
CA TYR A 44 5.98 -10.40 -0.16
C TYR A 44 7.12 -11.40 -0.40
N ASP A 45 6.84 -12.58 -0.96
CA ASP A 45 7.83 -13.61 -1.29
C ASP A 45 8.66 -13.27 -2.55
N VAL A 46 8.21 -12.29 -3.34
CA VAL A 46 8.81 -11.88 -4.63
C VAL A 46 9.78 -10.70 -4.51
N ASP A 47 9.78 -9.98 -3.38
CA ASP A 47 10.66 -8.80 -3.11
C ASP A 47 11.70 -9.13 -2.02
#